data_AF-A0A926BA39-F1
#
_entry.id   AF-A0A926BA39-F1
#
_cell.length_a   1.000
_cell.length_b   1.000
_cell.length_c   1.000
_cell.angle_alpha   90.00
_cell.angle_beta   90.00
_cell.angle_gamma   90.00
#
_symmetry.space_group_name_H-M   'P 1'
#
loop_
_entity.id
_entity.type
_entity.pdbx_description
1 polymer ?
#
loop_
_entity_poly.entity_id
_entity_poly.type
_entity_poly.pdbx_seq_one_letter_code
_entity_poly.pdbx_strand_id
1 'polypeptide(L)'
;MSHTFQIIVSASIVLVIPAASVHATTGGVTDAPTVTYQHPVRSAPVTSQRESIDLNWAGIGVRWGKSQVQLAPRQSNSSEIRPLDHRSTLVTPTLHLGGAGYFFKLEAPMSIGGQNRTVGVGIYPINYGYLFNRTGLFPYLSAGAVTSVVVSGRDEKGLPQRGGFVQLRAAVGLKYRVIGALTLSAEVGYSRWAA
;
A
#
# COMPACT_ATOMS: atom_id res chain seq x y z
N MET A 1 -12.57 20.53 17.83
CA MET A 1 -12.98 19.49 16.86
C MET A 1 -12.62 18.14 17.48
N SER A 2 -13.54 17.16 17.54
CA SER A 2 -13.18 15.81 17.98
C SER A 2 -12.41 15.11 16.87
N HIS A 3 -11.27 14.49 17.19
CA HIS A 3 -10.48 13.70 16.25
C HIS A 3 -10.88 12.24 16.39
N THR A 4 -11.36 11.65 15.30
CA THR A 4 -11.64 10.22 15.28
C THR A 4 -10.63 9.54 14.38
N PHE A 5 -10.12 8.41 14.84
CA PHE A 5 -9.09 7.67 14.14
C PHE A 5 -9.38 6.17 14.13
N GLN A 6 -8.74 5.49 13.19
CA GLN A 6 -8.85 4.06 12.99
C GLN A 6 -7.47 3.42 12.96
N ILE A 7 -7.29 2.38 13.79
CA ILE A 7 -6.10 1.53 13.76
C ILE A 7 -6.44 0.29 12.95
N ILE A 8 -5.57 -0.06 11.99
CA ILE A 8 -5.73 -1.22 11.12
C ILE A 8 -4.52 -2.12 11.33
N VAL A 9 -4.75 -3.34 11.80
CA VAL A 9 -3.71 -4.38 11.88
C VAL A 9 -4.05 -5.47 10.90
N SER A 10 -3.10 -5.83 10.05
CA SER A 10 -3.40 -6.71 8.94
C SER A 10 -2.22 -7.54 8.45
N ALA A 11 -2.53 -8.71 7.89
CA ALA A 11 -1.58 -9.60 7.24
C ALA A 11 -2.06 -9.94 5.83
N SER A 12 -1.14 -10.08 4.87
CA SER A 12 -1.46 -10.41 3.48
C SER A 12 -0.47 -11.37 2.85
N ILE A 13 -0.97 -12.11 1.87
CA ILE A 13 -0.18 -12.91 0.93
C ILE A 13 -0.16 -12.15 -0.39
N VAL A 14 1.04 -11.92 -0.94
CA VAL A 14 1.25 -11.22 -2.21
C VAL A 14 1.99 -12.14 -3.15
N LEU A 15 1.43 -12.36 -4.33
CA LEU A 15 2.10 -12.99 -5.45
C LEU A 15 2.83 -11.92 -6.25
N VAL A 16 4.14 -12.07 -6.36
CA VAL A 16 5.05 -11.14 -7.03
C VAL A 16 5.38 -11.64 -8.43
N ILE A 17 4.94 -10.90 -9.43
CA ILE A 17 5.25 -11.12 -10.84
C ILE A 17 6.43 -10.21 -11.18
N PRO A 18 7.56 -10.75 -11.68
CA PRO A 18 8.64 -9.92 -12.20
C PRO A 18 8.08 -9.03 -13.30
N ALA A 19 8.28 -7.71 -13.21
CA ALA A 19 7.99 -6.87 -14.35
C ALA A 19 8.93 -7.32 -15.49
N ALA A 20 8.37 -7.67 -16.64
CA ALA A 20 9.18 -7.86 -17.84
C ALA A 20 10.01 -6.58 -18.00
N SER A 21 11.34 -6.73 -18.03
CA SER A 21 12.24 -5.63 -18.29
C SER A 21 11.92 -5.10 -19.68
N VAL A 22 11.09 -4.04 -19.75
CA VAL A 22 10.95 -3.26 -20.97
C VAL A 22 12.28 -2.55 -21.13
N HIS A 23 13.23 -3.20 -21.79
CA HIS A 23 14.33 -2.50 -22.42
C HIS A 23 13.70 -1.59 -23.44
N ALA A 24 13.46 -0.34 -23.05
CA ALA A 24 13.29 0.72 -24.01
C ALA A 24 14.58 0.75 -24.81
N THR A 25 14.56 0.12 -25.99
CA THR A 25 15.55 0.38 -27.03
C THR A 25 15.44 1.87 -27.32
N THR A 26 16.27 2.66 -26.66
CA THR A 26 16.57 4.02 -27.10
C THR A 26 17.17 3.87 -28.49
N GLY A 27 16.32 4.00 -29.51
CA GLY A 27 16.75 4.08 -30.90
C GLY A 27 17.78 5.20 -31.00
N GLY A 28 19.04 4.82 -31.13
CA GLY A 28 20.13 5.73 -31.38
C GLY A 28 19.89 6.42 -32.72
N VAL A 29 19.58 7.70 -32.69
CA VAL A 29 19.74 8.57 -33.85
C VAL A 29 21.23 8.90 -33.91
N THR A 30 21.97 8.14 -34.72
CA THR A 30 23.35 8.45 -35.10
C THR A 30 23.34 9.08 -36.48
N ASP A 31 23.64 10.37 -36.57
CA ASP A 31 24.26 10.98 -37.76
C ASP A 31 25.24 12.05 -37.32
N ALA A 32 26.51 11.65 -37.19
CA ALA A 32 27.68 12.52 -37.38
C ALA A 32 28.94 11.64 -37.56
N PRO A 33 29.71 11.80 -38.65
CA PRO A 33 30.96 11.07 -38.82
C PRO A 33 32.07 11.77 -38.01
N THR A 34 32.59 11.11 -36.98
CA THR A 34 33.76 11.60 -36.22
C THR A 34 34.92 10.62 -36.35
N VAL A 35 36.04 11.20 -36.76
CA VAL A 35 37.34 10.63 -37.17
C VAL A 35 37.96 9.69 -36.14
N THR A 36 38.47 8.55 -36.62
CA THR A 36 39.16 7.52 -35.84
C THR A 36 40.59 7.93 -35.47
N TYR A 37 40.87 8.09 -34.17
CA TYR A 37 42.24 8.00 -33.63
C TYR A 37 42.37 6.70 -32.81
N GLN A 38 43.15 5.74 -33.30
CA GLN A 38 43.47 4.51 -32.57
C GLN A 38 44.65 4.74 -31.62
N HIS A 39 44.37 4.85 -30.32
CA HIS A 39 45.34 4.50 -29.28
C HIS A 39 44.88 3.19 -28.62
N PRO A 40 45.75 2.16 -28.49
CA PRO A 40 45.39 0.95 -27.76
C PRO A 40 45.50 1.21 -26.25
N VAL A 41 44.50 1.88 -25.67
CA VAL A 41 44.32 1.85 -24.20
C VAL A 41 43.64 0.54 -23.88
N ARG A 42 44.42 -0.41 -23.36
CA ARG A 42 43.91 -1.67 -22.80
C ARG A 42 43.15 -1.37 -21.51
N SER A 43 41.93 -0.88 -21.62
CA SER A 43 41.00 -0.81 -20.49
C SER A 43 40.61 -2.24 -20.13
N ALA A 44 41.04 -2.70 -18.96
CA ALA A 44 40.51 -3.92 -18.37
C ALA A 44 38.97 -3.82 -18.35
N PRO A 45 38.23 -4.90 -18.67
CA PRO A 45 36.80 -4.89 -18.49
C PRO A 45 36.53 -4.75 -16.99
N VAL A 46 36.17 -3.56 -16.55
CA VAL A 46 35.54 -3.35 -15.26
C VAL A 46 34.15 -3.91 -15.41
N THR A 47 34.03 -5.24 -15.30
CA THR A 47 32.76 -5.93 -15.16
C THR A 47 32.25 -5.66 -13.76
N SER A 48 31.93 -4.40 -13.45
CA SER A 48 31.02 -4.06 -12.38
C SER A 48 29.59 -4.27 -12.89
N GLN A 49 29.25 -5.52 -13.25
CA GLN A 49 27.88 -5.98 -13.15
C GLN A 49 27.56 -6.09 -11.65
N ARG A 50 27.43 -4.92 -11.01
CA ARG A 50 26.55 -4.83 -9.85
C ARG A 50 25.20 -5.10 -10.47
N GLU A 51 24.75 -6.34 -10.34
CA GLU A 51 23.37 -6.73 -10.58
C GLU A 51 22.54 -5.80 -9.68
N SER A 52 22.16 -4.63 -10.22
CA SER A 52 21.14 -3.82 -9.62
C SER A 52 19.94 -4.73 -9.66
N ILE A 53 19.59 -5.29 -8.51
CA ILE A 53 18.32 -5.98 -8.36
C ILE A 53 17.28 -4.86 -8.42
N ASP A 54 17.05 -4.34 -9.63
CA ASP A 54 15.96 -3.46 -9.98
C ASP A 54 14.70 -4.31 -9.86
N LEU A 55 14.23 -4.43 -8.62
CA LEU A 55 12.99 -5.10 -8.33
C LEU A 55 11.90 -4.17 -8.83
N ASN A 56 11.63 -4.19 -10.12
CA ASN A 56 10.34 -3.77 -10.64
C ASN A 56 9.42 -4.98 -10.48
N TRP A 57 8.57 -4.96 -9.45
CA TRP A 57 7.60 -6.02 -9.20
C TRP A 57 6.18 -5.50 -9.37
N ALA A 58 5.36 -6.33 -9.99
CA ALA A 58 3.91 -6.23 -9.87
C ALA A 58 3.46 -7.27 -8.84
N GLY A 59 2.64 -6.87 -7.89
CA GLY A 59 2.14 -7.75 -6.84
C GLY A 59 0.63 -7.70 -6.76
N ILE A 60 -0.02 -8.86 -6.67
CA ILE A 60 -1.45 -8.93 -6.30
C ILE A 60 -1.55 -9.74 -5.02
N GLY A 61 -2.34 -9.24 -4.08
CA GLY A 61 -2.54 -9.90 -2.81
C GLY A 61 -3.88 -9.60 -2.19
N VAL A 62 -4.20 -10.35 -1.14
CA VAL A 62 -5.36 -10.07 -0.29
C VAL A 62 -4.87 -10.01 1.14
N ARG A 63 -5.41 -9.03 1.84
CA ARG A 63 -5.07 -8.71 3.21
C ARG A 63 -6.28 -8.90 4.11
N TRP A 64 -6.07 -9.51 5.27
CA TRP A 64 -7.09 -9.65 6.31
C TRP A 64 -6.64 -8.93 7.56
N GLY A 65 -7.57 -8.25 8.23
CA GLY A 65 -7.25 -7.46 9.39
C GLY A 65 -8.44 -7.11 10.24
N LYS A 66 -8.14 -6.43 11.35
CA LYS A 66 -9.13 -5.82 12.22
C LYS A 66 -8.98 -4.32 12.16
N SER A 67 -10.11 -3.65 12.19
CA SER A 67 -10.22 -2.21 12.28
C SER A 67 -10.89 -1.87 13.61
N GLN A 68 -10.33 -0.92 14.34
CA GLN A 68 -10.92 -0.36 15.55
C GLN A 68 -11.06 1.15 15.40
N VAL A 69 -12.28 1.66 15.54
CA VAL A 69 -12.57 3.10 15.52
C VAL A 69 -12.55 3.61 16.95
N GLN A 70 -11.77 4.66 17.19
CA GLN A 70 -11.75 5.36 18.48
C GLN A 70 -12.21 6.80 18.29
N LEU A 71 -13.29 7.17 18.99
CA LEU A 71 -13.78 8.54 19.08
C LEU A 71 -13.00 9.25 20.19
N ALA A 72 -12.25 10.31 19.89
CA ALA A 72 -11.67 11.12 20.95
C ALA A 72 -12.80 11.82 21.73
N PRO A 73 -12.78 11.76 23.08
CA PRO A 73 -13.84 12.35 23.89
C PRO A 73 -13.93 13.85 23.62
N ARG A 74 -15.14 14.33 23.34
CA ARG A 74 -15.43 15.77 23.33
C ARG A 74 -15.31 16.24 24.77
N GLN A 75 -14.44 17.22 25.06
CA GLN A 75 -14.44 17.93 26.34
C GLN A 75 -15.80 18.64 26.50
N SER A 76 -16.82 17.92 26.96
CA SER A 76 -18.01 18.50 27.55
C SER A 76 -18.25 17.71 28.81
N ASN A 77 -18.03 18.37 29.95
CA ASN A 77 -18.28 17.83 31.27
C ASN A 77 -19.64 17.12 31.29
N SER A 78 -19.70 15.94 31.91
CA SER A 78 -20.86 15.05 32.04
C SER A 78 -21.28 14.26 30.79
N SER A 79 -20.52 13.22 30.47
CA SER A 79 -21.05 11.85 30.27
C SER A 79 -19.87 10.95 29.92
N GLU A 80 -19.78 9.82 30.59
CA GLU A 80 -18.81 8.77 30.35
C GLU A 80 -19.05 8.22 28.93
N ILE A 81 -18.38 8.81 27.93
CA ILE A 81 -18.43 8.34 26.54
C ILE A 81 -17.70 6.99 26.54
N ARG A 82 -18.46 5.91 26.72
CA ARG A 82 -17.95 4.55 26.55
C ARG A 82 -17.31 4.46 25.16
N PRO A 83 -16.08 3.93 25.05
CA PRO A 83 -15.48 3.71 23.75
C PRO A 83 -16.44 2.82 22.96
N LEU A 84 -16.91 3.30 21.81
CA LEU A 84 -17.66 2.49 20.87
C LEU A 84 -16.65 1.48 20.28
N ASP A 85 -16.42 0.35 20.95
CA ASP A 85 -15.51 -0.71 20.49
C ASP A 85 -16.15 -1.47 19.33
N HIS A 86 -16.31 -0.77 18.20
CA HIS A 86 -16.76 -1.36 16.95
C HIS A 86 -15.55 -1.96 16.25
N ARG A 87 -15.29 -3.23 16.58
CA ARG A 87 -14.37 -4.07 15.83
C ARG A 87 -15.04 -4.51 14.55
N SER A 88 -14.40 -4.22 13.43
CA SER A 88 -14.84 -4.70 12.13
C SER A 88 -13.76 -5.58 11.51
N THR A 89 -14.20 -6.64 10.83
CA THR A 89 -13.31 -7.47 10.02
C THR A 89 -13.07 -6.73 8.71
N LEU A 90 -11.81 -6.65 8.29
CA LEU A 90 -11.39 -5.98 7.06
C LEU A 90 -10.76 -7.00 6.11
N VAL A 91 -11.22 -7.02 4.87
CA VAL A 91 -10.61 -7.72 3.75
C VAL A 91 -10.18 -6.67 2.73
N THR A 92 -8.94 -6.70 2.28
CA THR A 92 -8.39 -5.67 1.39
C THR A 92 -7.59 -6.34 0.29
N PRO A 93 -8.17 -6.56 -0.90
CA PRO A 93 -7.41 -6.82 -2.09
C PRO A 93 -6.46 -5.65 -2.35
N THR A 94 -5.23 -5.98 -2.71
CA THR A 94 -4.14 -5.04 -2.88
C THR A 94 -3.42 -5.33 -4.18
N LEU A 95 -3.16 -4.29 -4.97
CA LEU A 95 -2.27 -4.32 -6.12
C LEU A 95 -1.08 -3.39 -5.85
N HIS A 96 0.13 -3.93 -6.03
CA HIS A 96 1.40 -3.22 -5.85
C HIS A 96 2.12 -3.14 -7.18
N LEU A 97 2.70 -1.99 -7.50
CA LEU A 97 3.53 -1.79 -8.69
C LEU A 97 4.79 -1.03 -8.28
N GLY A 98 5.97 -1.48 -8.70
CA GLY A 98 7.22 -0.82 -8.36
C GLY A 98 8.07 -1.65 -7.41
N GLY A 99 8.96 -1.01 -6.66
CA GLY A 99 10.19 -1.67 -6.22
C GLY A 99 10.73 -1.37 -4.84
N ALA A 100 11.99 -1.78 -4.66
CA ALA A 100 12.82 -1.17 -3.63
C ALA A 100 13.01 0.32 -3.94
N GLY A 101 12.97 1.15 -2.90
CA GLY A 101 12.72 2.58 -3.06
C GLY A 101 11.23 2.84 -3.14
N TYR A 102 10.74 3.31 -4.30
CA TYR A 102 9.36 3.73 -4.47
C TYR A 102 8.47 2.64 -5.07
N PHE A 103 7.23 2.56 -4.58
CA PHE A 103 6.20 1.73 -5.17
C PHE A 103 4.83 2.42 -5.08
N PHE A 104 3.93 2.04 -5.98
CA PHE A 104 2.54 2.40 -5.98
C PHE A 104 1.71 1.28 -5.36
N LYS A 105 0.67 1.64 -4.61
CA LYS A 105 -0.26 0.68 -3.99
C LYS A 105 -1.70 1.13 -4.22
N LEU A 106 -2.51 0.20 -4.72
CA LEU A 106 -3.95 0.30 -4.87
C LEU A 106 -4.61 -0.72 -3.92
N GLU A 107 -5.62 -0.29 -3.17
CA GLU A 107 -6.35 -1.13 -2.24
C GLU A 107 -7.86 -1.06 -2.51
N ALA A 108 -8.59 -2.16 -2.30
CA ALA A 108 -10.05 -2.20 -2.37
C ALA A 108 -10.65 -2.65 -1.03
N PRO A 109 -10.53 -1.84 0.05
CA PRO A 109 -10.94 -2.27 1.38
C PRO A 109 -12.44 -2.56 1.46
N MET A 110 -12.76 -3.71 2.04
CA MET A 110 -14.11 -4.17 2.34
C MET A 110 -14.18 -4.50 3.83
N SER A 111 -15.13 -3.93 4.56
CA SER A 111 -15.30 -4.23 5.98
C SER A 111 -16.73 -4.61 6.34
N ILE A 112 -16.85 -5.57 7.25
CA ILE A 112 -18.12 -6.04 7.80
C ILE A 112 -18.00 -5.95 9.33
N GLY A 113 -18.93 -5.23 9.96
CA GLY A 113 -19.00 -5.09 11.42
C GLY A 113 -20.42 -4.75 11.88
N GLY A 114 -21.02 -5.63 12.68
CA GLY A 114 -22.42 -5.48 13.10
C GLY A 114 -23.38 -5.40 11.91
N GLN A 115 -24.20 -4.35 11.86
CA GLN A 115 -25.11 -4.06 10.75
C GLN A 115 -24.49 -3.21 9.63
N ASN A 116 -23.23 -2.78 9.80
CA ASN A 116 -22.55 -1.90 8.86
C ASN A 116 -21.66 -2.69 7.92
N ARG A 117 -21.73 -2.36 6.63
CA ARG A 117 -20.84 -2.87 5.59
C ARG A 117 -20.19 -1.69 4.90
N THR A 118 -18.91 -1.81 4.57
CA THR A 118 -18.18 -0.78 3.83
C THR A 118 -17.44 -1.40 2.66
N VAL A 119 -17.40 -0.67 1.55
CA VAL A 119 -16.58 -0.98 0.38
C VAL A 119 -15.93 0.32 -0.05
N GLY A 120 -14.63 0.29 -0.31
CA GLY A 120 -13.89 1.47 -0.71
C GLY A 120 -12.77 1.18 -1.69
N VAL A 121 -12.15 2.25 -2.15
CA VAL A 121 -10.97 2.25 -3.01
C VAL A 121 -9.94 3.17 -2.38
N GLY A 122 -8.72 2.65 -2.23
CA GLY A 122 -7.57 3.33 -1.63
C GLY A 122 -6.45 3.48 -2.63
N ILE A 123 -5.91 4.70 -2.74
CA ILE A 123 -4.75 5.00 -3.57
C ILE A 123 -3.64 5.52 -2.68
N TYR A 124 -2.46 4.93 -2.80
CA TYR A 124 -1.28 5.28 -2.03
C TYR A 124 -0.17 5.67 -3.00
N PRO A 125 -0.02 6.98 -3.29
CA PRO A 125 1.02 7.47 -4.18
C PRO A 125 2.38 7.56 -3.48
N ILE A 126 2.41 7.73 -2.16
CA ILE A 126 3.64 7.89 -1.39
C ILE A 126 3.91 6.58 -0.67
N ASN A 127 4.60 5.65 -1.33
CA ASN A 127 5.16 4.49 -0.63
C ASN A 127 6.65 4.39 -0.87
N TYR A 128 7.39 4.14 0.20
CA TYR A 128 8.82 3.95 0.18
C TYR A 128 9.19 2.76 1.06
N GLY A 129 10.07 1.89 0.57
CA GLY A 129 10.59 0.77 1.35
C GLY A 129 11.98 0.36 0.92
N TYR A 130 12.67 -0.35 1.78
CA TYR A 130 14.05 -0.78 1.56
C TYR A 130 14.15 -2.30 1.63
N LEU A 131 14.73 -2.94 0.62
CA LEU A 131 14.94 -4.38 0.64
C LEU A 131 16.30 -4.73 1.26
N PHE A 132 16.26 -5.50 2.35
CA PHE A 132 17.42 -6.17 2.89
C PHE A 132 17.64 -7.49 2.14
N ASN A 133 18.43 -7.46 1.06
CA ASN A 133 18.67 -8.63 0.18
C ASN A 133 19.11 -9.89 0.94
N ARG A 134 19.90 -9.73 2.02
CA ARG A 134 20.38 -10.87 2.84
C ARG A 134 19.27 -11.59 3.60
N THR A 135 18.22 -10.88 4.00
CA THR A 135 17.14 -11.43 4.84
C THR A 135 15.82 -11.55 4.09
N GLY A 136 15.70 -10.96 2.89
CA GLY A 136 14.43 -10.89 2.16
C GLY A 136 13.38 -10.01 2.83
N LEU A 137 13.77 -9.21 3.83
CA LEU A 137 12.88 -8.31 4.56
C LEU A 137 12.76 -6.96 3.85
N PHE A 138 11.54 -6.47 3.77
CA PHE A 138 11.19 -5.20 3.13
C PHE A 138 10.32 -4.36 4.06
N PRO A 139 10.89 -3.62 5.02
CA PRO A 139 10.15 -2.59 5.74
C PRO A 139 9.76 -1.46 4.78
N TYR A 140 8.55 -0.93 4.97
CA TYR A 140 8.01 0.13 4.16
C TYR A 140 7.09 1.07 4.93
N LEU A 141 6.98 2.28 4.40
CA LEU A 141 6.03 3.31 4.79
C LEU A 141 5.09 3.55 3.61
N SER A 142 3.83 3.81 3.91
CA SER A 142 2.80 4.13 2.92
C SER A 142 1.94 5.28 3.40
N ALA A 143 1.58 6.18 2.51
CA ALA A 143 0.63 7.25 2.74
C ALA A 143 -0.27 7.44 1.51
N GLY A 144 -1.55 7.68 1.76
CA GLY A 144 -2.56 7.75 0.73
C GLY A 144 -3.92 8.16 1.25
N ALA A 145 -4.92 7.98 0.39
CA ALA A 145 -6.31 8.26 0.71
C ALA A 145 -7.20 7.07 0.35
N VAL A 146 -8.27 6.89 1.11
CA VAL A 146 -9.29 5.86 0.88
C VAL A 146 -10.65 6.54 0.82
N THR A 147 -11.41 6.26 -0.24
CA THR A 147 -12.81 6.66 -0.34
C THR A 147 -13.68 5.43 -0.18
N SER A 148 -14.65 5.47 0.73
CA SER A 148 -15.50 4.33 1.06
C SER A 148 -16.97 4.71 1.07
N VAL A 149 -17.81 3.76 0.66
CA VAL A 149 -19.26 3.80 0.84
C VAL A 149 -19.62 2.89 2.01
N VAL A 150 -20.39 3.42 2.95
CA VAL A 150 -21.04 2.70 4.05
C VAL A 150 -22.45 2.37 3.63
N VAL A 151 -22.85 1.13 3.89
CA VAL A 151 -24.24 0.71 3.92
C VAL A 151 -24.54 0.30 5.36
N SER A 152 -25.34 1.11 6.05
CA SER A 152 -25.89 0.80 7.37
C SER A 152 -27.29 0.23 7.23
N GLY A 153 -27.95 -0.11 8.35
CA GLY A 153 -29.27 -0.75 8.39
C GLY A 153 -30.38 -0.01 7.62
N ARG A 154 -31.60 -0.50 7.76
CA ARG A 154 -32.76 0.10 7.09
C ARG A 154 -33.21 1.37 7.82
N ASP A 155 -33.57 2.40 7.08
CA ASP A 155 -34.24 3.60 7.61
C ASP A 155 -35.69 3.29 8.03
N GLU A 156 -36.39 4.31 8.55
CA GLU A 156 -37.81 4.20 8.95
C GLU A 156 -38.74 3.76 7.82
N LYS A 157 -38.30 3.86 6.55
CA LYS A 157 -39.03 3.45 5.35
C LYS A 157 -38.58 2.09 4.83
N GLY A 158 -37.69 1.39 5.54
CA GLY A 158 -37.18 0.08 5.13
C GLY A 158 -36.06 0.12 4.08
N LEU A 159 -35.55 1.29 3.71
CA LEU A 159 -34.50 1.47 2.70
C LEU A 159 -33.10 1.42 3.33
N PRO A 160 -32.09 0.82 2.68
CA PRO A 160 -30.74 0.80 3.21
C PRO A 160 -30.16 2.22 3.29
N GLN A 161 -29.70 2.62 4.47
CA GLN A 161 -29.00 3.88 4.66
C GLN A 161 -27.61 3.79 4.02
N ARG A 162 -27.27 4.77 3.17
CA ARG A 162 -25.98 4.84 2.47
C ARG A 162 -25.29 6.14 2.81
N GLY A 163 -24.01 6.05 3.13
CA GLY A 163 -23.14 7.21 3.36
C GLY A 163 -21.80 7.02 2.66
N GLY A 164 -21.09 8.11 2.39
CA GLY A 164 -19.73 8.08 1.84
C GLY A 164 -18.79 8.85 2.75
N PHE A 165 -17.55 8.41 2.85
CA PHE A 165 -16.50 9.17 3.53
C PHE A 165 -15.15 9.02 2.84
N VAL A 166 -14.29 10.01 3.06
CA VAL A 166 -12.89 10.00 2.62
C VAL A 166 -11.99 9.99 3.84
N GLN A 167 -10.94 9.16 3.79
CA GLN A 167 -9.95 9.06 4.85
C GLN A 167 -8.54 9.27 4.32
N LEU A 168 -7.71 9.94 5.10
CA LEU A 168 -6.27 9.95 4.91
C LEU A 168 -5.67 8.81 5.70
N ARG A 169 -4.83 7.98 5.06
CA ARG A 169 -4.22 6.81 5.68
C ARG A 169 -2.71 6.88 5.57
N ALA A 170 -2.05 6.66 6.69
CA ALA A 170 -0.63 6.38 6.77
C ALA A 170 -0.45 4.97 7.35
N ALA A 171 0.55 4.22 6.91
CA ALA A 171 0.81 2.91 7.45
C ALA A 171 2.29 2.55 7.39
N VAL A 172 2.72 1.79 8.37
CA VAL A 172 4.05 1.18 8.43
C VAL A 172 3.87 -0.32 8.27
N GLY A 173 4.73 -0.95 7.48
CA GLY A 173 4.61 -2.37 7.22
C GLY A 173 5.94 -3.05 7.01
N LEU A 174 5.89 -4.37 7.03
CA LEU A 174 7.02 -5.24 6.79
C LEU A 174 6.57 -6.33 5.83
N LYS A 175 7.33 -6.54 4.76
CA LYS A 175 7.16 -7.69 3.89
C LYS A 175 8.32 -8.66 4.06
N TYR A 176 8.04 -9.94 3.91
CA TYR A 176 9.02 -11.01 3.97
C TYR A 176 8.83 -11.92 2.75
N ARG A 177 9.88 -12.05 1.95
CA ARG A 177 9.90 -12.96 0.81
C ARG A 177 10.08 -14.38 1.31
N VAL A 178 9.08 -15.23 1.10
CA VAL A 178 9.10 -16.62 1.60
C VAL A 178 9.84 -17.50 0.60
N ILE A 179 9.25 -17.71 -0.59
CA ILE A 179 9.81 -18.55 -1.65
C ILE A 179 9.43 -17.94 -3.00
N GLY A 180 10.42 -17.67 -3.87
CA GLY A 180 10.20 -17.19 -5.23
C GLY A 180 9.34 -15.91 -5.31
N ALA A 181 8.13 -16.06 -5.84
CA ALA A 181 7.14 -15.00 -6.00
C ALA A 181 6.28 -14.74 -4.75
N LEU A 182 6.31 -15.62 -3.74
CA LEU A 182 5.42 -15.52 -2.58
C LEU A 182 6.00 -14.58 -1.52
N THR A 183 5.21 -13.58 -1.14
CA THR A 183 5.58 -12.59 -0.12
C THR A 183 4.50 -12.49 0.95
N LEU A 184 4.90 -12.57 2.22
CA LEU A 184 4.04 -12.24 3.36
C LEU A 184 4.19 -10.76 3.68
N SER A 185 3.12 -10.08 4.06
CA SER A 185 3.18 -8.71 4.57
C SER A 185 2.39 -8.58 5.84
N ALA A 186 2.92 -7.80 6.78
CA ALA A 186 2.21 -7.25 7.92
C ALA A 186 2.16 -5.73 7.79
N GLU A 187 1.04 -5.10 8.15
CA GLU A 187 0.89 -3.65 8.11
C GLU A 187 0.09 -3.16 9.32
N VAL A 188 0.59 -2.08 9.94
CA VAL A 188 -0.11 -1.29 10.95
C VAL A 188 -0.41 0.08 10.35
N GLY A 189 -1.69 0.38 10.18
CA GLY A 189 -2.19 1.60 9.60
C GLY A 189 -2.88 2.50 10.61
N TYR A 190 -2.73 3.80 10.40
CA TYR A 190 -3.49 4.87 11.03
C TYR A 190 -4.30 5.60 9.97
N SER A 191 -5.58 5.82 10.23
CA SER A 191 -6.45 6.57 9.35
C SER A 191 -7.20 7.66 10.12
N ARG A 192 -7.28 8.86 9.54
CA ARG A 192 -8.10 9.96 10.02
C ARG A 192 -9.20 10.22 8.99
N TRP A 193 -10.45 10.22 9.43
CA TRP A 193 -11.58 10.57 8.59
C TRP A 193 -12.09 11.98 8.90
N ALA A 194 -12.65 12.64 7.89
CA ALA A 194 -13.51 13.81 8.06
C ALA A 194 -14.94 13.33 7.84
N ALA A 195 -15.80 13.55 8.84
CA ALA A 195 -17.24 13.37 8.75
C ALA A 195 -17.90 14.75 8.76
#